data_AF-A0A1F3SSM1-F1
#
_entry.id   AF-A0A1F3SSM1-F1
#
_cell.length_a   1.000
_cell.length_b   1.000
_cell.length_c   1.000
_cell.angle_alpha   90.00
_cell.angle_beta   90.00
_cell.angle_gamma   90.00
#
_symmetry.space_group_name_H-M   'P 1'
#
loop_
_entity.id
_entity.type
_entity.pdbx_description
1 polymer ?
#
loop_
_entity_poly.entity_id
_entity_poly.type
_entity_poly.pdbx_seq_one_letter_code
_entity_poly.pdbx_strand_id
1 'polypeptide(L)'
;MDLLCEQLKLEICSKRNYSRRSNASMPTEQSAFRMNPSAIPTEKGVGIETIIDDGDYNFGLVTGTGKVGAAVGPNSVDDSFFGNMAIEADDEYRTRMLAGKKYKSQKTVLAGAVNLYGGGANRKPVKVNLGLAGRYNKYTKHFKSGVGGAVELGIFSIGYSKYKDEYYYVSPYPTLIPNTTYPYEATVVTFGMKVPYFAIDYSTVKNKLNVTATTDLQTTIKLLSTTFFWRNWMFTWASRTEDSYRPEYDFKTQQFTYVREKNQSFLGLQYSFKNKLILGVFHNYYLLQDYSLGLTWFL
;
A
#
# COMPACT_ATOMS: atom_id res chain seq x y z
N MET A 1 -10.16 23.58 13.75
CA MET A 1 -9.36 22.52 14.40
C MET A 1 -10.22 21.29 14.58
N ASP A 2 -9.67 20.09 14.83
CA ASP A 2 -10.52 19.00 15.33
C ASP A 2 -11.03 19.41 16.72
N LEU A 3 -12.33 19.27 16.98
CA LEU A 3 -12.96 19.57 18.27
C LEU A 3 -12.19 18.89 19.43
N LEU A 4 -11.68 17.68 19.19
CA LEU A 4 -10.88 16.92 20.15
C LEU A 4 -9.48 17.51 20.37
N CYS A 5 -8.82 18.01 19.32
CA CYS A 5 -7.50 18.66 19.44
C CYS A 5 -7.60 20.03 20.12
N GLU A 6 -8.73 20.70 19.95
CA GLU A 6 -9.05 21.97 20.61
C GLU A 6 -9.40 21.75 22.09
N GLN A 7 -10.21 20.72 22.39
CA GLN A 7 -10.51 20.30 23.77
C GLN A 7 -9.28 19.77 24.51
N LEU A 8 -8.37 19.07 23.84
CA LEU A 8 -7.17 18.47 24.44
C LEU A 8 -5.93 19.37 24.36
N LYS A 9 -6.01 20.56 23.73
CA LYS A 9 -4.90 21.51 23.53
C LYS A 9 -3.62 20.87 22.97
N LEU A 10 -3.75 19.93 22.04
CA LEU A 10 -2.59 19.20 21.50
C LEU A 10 -1.96 19.98 20.34
N GLU A 11 -0.84 20.67 20.60
CA GLU A 11 -0.05 21.44 19.61
C GLU A 11 0.36 20.63 18.36
N ILE A 12 0.40 19.31 18.48
CA ILE A 12 0.82 18.39 17.41
C ILE A 12 -0.22 18.25 16.30
N CYS A 13 -1.48 18.63 16.55
CA CYS A 13 -2.54 18.54 15.55
C CYS A 13 -2.50 19.63 14.47
N SER A 14 -1.74 20.71 14.62
CA SER A 14 -1.83 21.88 13.70
C SER A 14 -0.65 22.06 12.73
N LYS A 15 0.46 21.33 12.92
CA LYS A 15 1.73 21.63 12.23
C LYS A 15 2.34 20.48 11.44
N ARG A 16 1.65 19.35 11.27
CA ARG A 16 2.20 18.18 10.57
C ARG A 16 1.49 17.95 9.25
N ASN A 17 2.21 18.12 8.13
CA ASN A 17 1.84 17.68 6.77
C ASN A 17 1.75 16.14 6.65
N TYR A 18 1.51 15.44 7.76
CA TYR A 18 1.41 13.98 7.89
C TYR A 18 -0.06 13.55 8.00
N SER A 19 -0.96 14.34 7.45
CA SER A 19 -2.39 14.40 7.80
C SER A 19 -3.27 13.47 6.98
N ARG A 20 -2.75 12.31 6.57
CA ARG A 20 -3.62 11.19 6.20
C ARG A 20 -4.36 10.69 7.44
N ARG A 21 -5.68 10.62 7.38
CA ARG A 21 -6.50 9.99 8.42
C ARG A 21 -6.83 8.54 8.08
N SER A 22 -7.21 8.27 6.83
CA SER A 22 -7.26 6.90 6.30
C SER A 22 -5.85 6.36 6.10
N ASN A 23 -5.61 5.11 6.53
CA ASN A 23 -4.35 4.40 6.33
C ASN A 23 -3.15 5.17 6.91
N ALA A 24 -3.36 5.84 8.06
CA ALA A 24 -2.41 6.77 8.66
C ALA A 24 -1.17 6.12 9.29
N SER A 25 -1.24 4.81 9.58
CA SER A 25 -0.14 4.02 10.11
C SER A 25 0.75 3.42 9.01
N MET A 26 0.42 3.64 7.74
CA MET A 26 1.26 3.18 6.62
C MET A 26 2.51 4.08 6.52
N PRO A 27 3.71 3.50 6.31
CA PRO A 27 4.94 4.28 6.29
C PRO A 27 5.08 5.18 5.04
N THR A 28 4.36 4.89 3.96
CA THR A 28 4.51 5.56 2.66
C THR A 28 3.16 5.99 2.07
N GLU A 29 3.17 7.05 1.25
CA GLU A 29 1.98 7.49 0.49
C GLU A 29 1.51 6.40 -0.48
N GLN A 30 2.49 5.79 -1.16
CA GLN A 30 2.27 4.70 -2.10
C GLN A 30 1.57 3.49 -1.51
N SER A 31 1.93 3.07 -0.30
CA SER A 31 1.24 1.95 0.35
C SER A 31 -0.24 2.25 0.60
N ALA A 32 -0.56 3.47 1.06
CA ALA A 32 -1.94 3.83 1.37
C ALA A 32 -2.84 3.87 0.12
N PHE A 33 -2.47 4.62 -0.93
CA PHE A 33 -3.38 4.80 -2.07
C PHE A 33 -3.54 3.54 -2.93
N ARG A 34 -2.55 2.63 -2.91
CA ARG A 34 -2.63 1.38 -3.67
C ARG A 34 -3.51 0.34 -2.99
N MET A 35 -3.65 0.41 -1.66
CA MET A 35 -4.65 -0.36 -0.92
C MET A 35 -6.05 0.21 -1.11
N ASN A 36 -6.20 1.54 -1.01
CA ASN A 36 -7.47 2.21 -1.27
C ASN A 36 -7.24 3.53 -2.00
N PRO A 37 -7.72 3.70 -3.25
CA PRO A 37 -7.50 4.93 -4.00
C PRO A 37 -8.13 6.16 -3.35
N SER A 38 -9.11 6.00 -2.46
CA SER A 38 -9.67 7.12 -1.68
C SER A 38 -8.76 7.62 -0.54
N ALA A 39 -7.67 6.90 -0.23
CA ALA A 39 -6.68 7.28 0.76
C ALA A 39 -5.59 8.22 0.21
N ILE A 40 -5.66 8.63 -1.06
CA ILE A 40 -4.78 9.67 -1.62
C ILE A 40 -4.98 10.95 -0.81
N PRO A 41 -3.91 11.66 -0.41
CA PRO A 41 -4.01 12.96 0.18
C PRO A 41 -4.81 13.89 -0.73
N THR A 42 -5.95 14.35 -0.25
CA THR A 42 -6.67 15.45 -0.90
C THR A 42 -6.12 16.79 -0.47
N GLU A 43 -5.17 16.86 0.47
CA GLU A 43 -4.61 18.09 1.00
C GLU A 43 -3.68 18.79 0.01
N LYS A 44 -3.53 20.11 0.14
CA LYS A 44 -2.77 20.92 -0.82
C LYS A 44 -1.27 20.63 -0.73
N GLY A 45 -0.65 20.16 -1.82
CA GLY A 45 0.79 19.96 -1.91
C GLY A 45 1.17 18.95 -2.98
N VAL A 46 2.47 18.85 -3.26
CA VAL A 46 3.04 17.80 -4.12
C VAL A 46 4.06 17.03 -3.30
N GLY A 47 3.96 15.70 -3.30
CA GLY A 47 4.90 14.78 -2.69
C GLY A 47 5.55 13.89 -3.74
N ILE A 48 6.88 13.81 -3.70
CA ILE A 48 7.67 12.84 -4.46
C ILE A 48 8.18 11.83 -3.46
N GLU A 49 7.91 10.56 -3.70
CA GLU A 49 8.32 9.46 -2.85
C GLU A 49 9.20 8.49 -3.62
N THR A 50 10.26 8.00 -2.99
CA THR A 50 11.09 6.91 -3.52
C THR A 50 11.44 5.92 -2.42
N ILE A 51 11.42 4.64 -2.76
CA ILE A 51 11.93 3.56 -1.91
C ILE A 51 13.07 2.88 -2.67
N ILE A 52 14.23 2.82 -2.03
CA ILE A 52 15.45 2.23 -2.56
C ILE A 52 15.64 0.89 -1.87
N ASP A 53 15.82 -0.15 -2.67
CA ASP A 53 15.99 -1.51 -2.21
C ASP A 53 16.92 -2.24 -3.17
N ASP A 54 18.07 -2.67 -2.68
CA ASP A 54 19.14 -3.34 -3.44
C ASP A 54 19.45 -2.68 -4.82
N GLY A 55 19.56 -1.35 -4.81
CA GLY A 55 19.83 -0.55 -6.02
C GLY A 55 18.65 -0.34 -6.97
N ASP A 56 17.49 -0.97 -6.72
CA ASP A 56 16.26 -0.75 -7.47
C ASP A 56 15.41 0.36 -6.82
N TYR A 57 14.92 1.29 -7.63
CA TYR A 57 14.17 2.47 -7.17
C TYR A 57 12.68 2.35 -7.44
N ASN A 58 11.85 2.65 -6.44
CA ASN A 58 10.40 2.71 -6.58
C ASN A 58 9.86 4.12 -6.35
N PHE A 59 9.65 4.84 -7.45
CA PHE A 59 9.16 6.21 -7.42
C PHE A 59 7.63 6.30 -7.36
N GLY A 60 7.13 7.38 -6.76
CA GLY A 60 5.73 7.73 -6.75
C GLY A 60 5.58 9.23 -6.65
N LEU A 61 4.59 9.76 -7.34
CA LEU A 61 4.22 11.17 -7.27
C LEU A 61 2.79 11.25 -6.76
N VAL A 62 2.58 12.12 -5.78
CA VAL A 62 1.28 12.34 -5.15
C VAL A 62 1.05 13.85 -5.10
N THR A 63 -0.17 14.29 -5.36
CA THR A 63 -0.54 15.70 -5.33
C THR A 63 -1.96 15.87 -4.84
N GLY A 64 -2.25 16.99 -4.21
CA GLY A 64 -3.61 17.35 -3.81
C GLY A 64 -3.84 18.86 -3.80
N THR A 65 -5.12 19.25 -3.78
CA THR A 65 -5.58 20.65 -3.90
C THR A 65 -6.40 21.15 -2.70
N GLY A 66 -6.61 20.31 -1.70
CA GLY A 66 -7.57 20.47 -0.60
C GLY A 66 -8.91 19.76 -0.80
N LYS A 67 -9.22 19.32 -2.03
CA LYS A 67 -10.48 18.65 -2.41
C LYS A 67 -10.30 17.48 -3.36
N VAL A 68 -9.33 17.59 -4.25
CA VAL A 68 -8.97 16.56 -5.24
C VAL A 68 -7.53 16.14 -4.98
N GLY A 69 -7.27 14.85 -5.03
CA GLY A 69 -5.94 14.25 -4.98
C GLY A 69 -5.68 13.40 -6.22
N ALA A 70 -4.42 13.29 -6.62
CA ALA A 70 -3.96 12.39 -7.67
C ALA A 70 -2.64 11.74 -7.27
N ALA A 71 -2.43 10.50 -7.71
CA ALA A 71 -1.22 9.75 -7.47
C ALA A 71 -0.85 8.92 -8.70
N VAL A 72 0.45 8.78 -8.96
CA VAL A 72 0.98 7.92 -10.01
C VAL A 72 2.23 7.21 -9.51
N GLY A 73 2.39 5.94 -9.89
CA GLY A 73 3.60 5.18 -9.59
C GLY A 73 3.81 4.00 -10.54
N PRO A 74 4.99 3.88 -11.18
CA PRO A 74 5.28 2.90 -12.23
C PRO A 74 5.41 1.45 -11.74
N ASN A 75 5.60 1.21 -10.44
CA ASN A 75 5.68 -0.14 -9.89
C ASN A 75 4.52 -0.39 -8.94
N SER A 76 3.70 -1.43 -9.14
CA SER A 76 2.81 -1.91 -8.08
C SER A 76 3.61 -2.30 -6.84
N VAL A 77 3.05 -2.03 -5.66
CA VAL A 77 3.58 -2.53 -4.38
C VAL A 77 3.20 -3.99 -4.14
N ASP A 78 2.89 -4.72 -5.22
CA ASP A 78 2.62 -6.15 -5.15
C ASP A 78 3.89 -6.84 -4.58
N ASP A 79 3.68 -7.76 -3.65
CA ASP A 79 4.71 -8.39 -2.82
C ASP A 79 5.55 -7.44 -1.93
N SER A 80 5.00 -6.28 -1.58
CA SER A 80 5.47 -5.53 -0.40
C SER A 80 4.65 -5.87 0.84
N PHE A 81 5.18 -5.56 2.02
CA PHE A 81 4.53 -5.80 3.30
C PHE A 81 3.13 -5.21 3.38
N PHE A 82 2.96 -3.98 2.89
CA PHE A 82 1.70 -3.23 2.89
C PHE A 82 0.90 -3.38 1.59
N GLY A 83 1.36 -4.24 0.69
CA GLY A 83 0.76 -4.44 -0.62
C GLY A 83 0.05 -5.78 -0.75
N ASN A 84 -0.48 -5.99 -1.94
CA ASN A 84 -1.10 -7.25 -2.30
C ASN A 84 -0.06 -8.35 -2.51
N MET A 85 -0.46 -9.62 -2.53
CA MET A 85 0.40 -10.71 -2.99
C MET A 85 0.69 -10.52 -4.47
N ALA A 86 1.94 -10.69 -4.91
CA ALA A 86 2.20 -10.80 -6.33
C ALA A 86 1.58 -12.08 -6.88
N ILE A 87 0.82 -11.96 -7.97
CA ILE A 87 0.48 -13.11 -8.80
C ILE A 87 1.65 -13.28 -9.75
N GLU A 88 2.38 -14.38 -9.61
CA GLU A 88 3.53 -14.75 -10.44
C GLU A 88 3.59 -16.27 -10.56
N ALA A 89 4.37 -16.79 -11.52
CA ALA A 89 4.55 -18.23 -11.66
C ALA A 89 5.47 -18.79 -10.56
N ASP A 90 5.28 -20.05 -10.17
CA ASP A 90 6.02 -20.68 -9.06
C ASP A 90 7.53 -20.69 -9.29
N ASP A 91 7.97 -20.89 -10.54
CA ASP A 91 9.38 -20.86 -10.95
C ASP A 91 9.97 -19.45 -10.88
N GLU A 92 9.23 -18.44 -11.33
CA GLU A 92 9.62 -17.03 -11.20
C GLU A 92 9.73 -16.62 -9.73
N TYR A 93 8.74 -16.98 -8.91
CA TYR A 93 8.75 -16.73 -7.46
C TYR A 93 9.98 -17.35 -6.81
N ARG A 94 10.22 -18.64 -7.05
CA ARG A 94 11.33 -19.37 -6.42
C ARG A 94 12.68 -18.79 -6.82
N THR A 95 12.87 -18.54 -8.11
CA THR A 95 14.10 -17.94 -8.66
C THR A 95 14.35 -16.58 -8.02
N ARG A 96 13.31 -15.76 -7.93
CA ARG A 96 13.38 -14.42 -7.35
C ARG A 96 13.71 -14.44 -5.85
N MET A 97 13.07 -15.31 -5.07
CA MET A 97 13.32 -15.44 -3.64
C MET A 97 14.73 -15.95 -3.35
N LEU A 98 15.21 -16.95 -4.10
CA LEU A 98 16.59 -17.45 -4.01
C LEU A 98 17.62 -16.37 -4.36
N ALA A 99 17.29 -15.49 -5.30
CA ALA A 99 18.13 -14.35 -5.67
C ALA A 99 18.02 -13.15 -4.71
N GLY A 100 17.14 -13.20 -3.70
CA GLY A 100 16.89 -12.10 -2.78
C GLY A 100 16.38 -10.84 -3.48
N LYS A 101 15.55 -10.98 -4.53
CA LYS A 101 15.06 -9.85 -5.33
C LYS A 101 13.60 -9.54 -5.07
N LYS A 102 13.25 -8.26 -5.06
CA LYS A 102 11.84 -7.84 -4.95
C LYS A 102 11.07 -8.15 -6.23
N TYR A 103 9.74 -8.27 -6.10
CA TYR A 103 8.87 -8.45 -7.25
C TYR A 103 8.93 -7.25 -8.19
N LYS A 104 9.18 -7.49 -9.48
CA LYS A 104 9.23 -6.45 -10.51
C LYS A 104 7.87 -6.32 -11.16
N SER A 105 7.12 -5.33 -10.69
CA SER A 105 5.80 -5.05 -11.22
C SER A 105 5.77 -4.88 -12.74
N GLN A 106 4.71 -5.41 -13.33
CA GLN A 106 4.39 -5.26 -14.74
C GLN A 106 3.48 -4.03 -14.98
N LYS A 107 3.17 -3.26 -13.94
CA LYS A 107 2.00 -2.36 -13.92
C LYS A 107 2.33 -0.96 -13.43
N THR A 108 1.84 0.02 -14.18
CA THR A 108 1.76 1.41 -13.72
C THR A 108 0.37 1.68 -13.15
N VAL A 109 0.31 2.30 -11.98
CA VAL A 109 -0.96 2.66 -11.33
C VAL A 109 -1.11 4.17 -11.36
N LEU A 110 -2.25 4.63 -11.87
CA LEU A 110 -2.75 5.99 -11.76
C LEU A 110 -3.95 5.95 -10.80
N ALA A 111 -4.04 6.87 -9.87
CA ALA A 111 -5.20 6.95 -9.00
C ALA A 111 -5.59 8.42 -8.77
N GLY A 112 -6.87 8.66 -8.58
CA GLY A 112 -7.43 9.97 -8.27
C GLY A 112 -8.48 9.85 -7.17
N ALA A 113 -8.56 10.84 -6.31
CA ALA A 113 -9.52 10.90 -5.22
C ALA A 113 -10.20 12.25 -5.15
N VAL A 114 -11.47 12.24 -4.72
CA VAL A 114 -12.26 13.43 -4.47
C VAL A 114 -12.87 13.34 -3.07
N ASN A 115 -12.80 14.45 -2.33
CA ASN A 115 -13.56 14.60 -1.10
C ASN A 115 -14.99 15.04 -1.45
N LEU A 116 -15.95 14.16 -1.19
CA LEU A 116 -17.37 14.42 -1.44
C LEU A 116 -18.00 15.24 -0.31
N TYR A 117 -17.52 15.03 0.93
CA TYR A 117 -18.05 15.70 2.12
C TYR A 117 -16.96 15.92 3.18
N GLY A 118 -17.06 17.02 3.91
CA GLY A 118 -16.21 17.32 5.07
C GLY A 118 -14.82 17.89 4.76
N GLY A 119 -14.53 18.20 3.49
CA GLY A 119 -13.31 18.88 3.05
C GLY A 119 -13.39 20.41 3.07
N GLY A 120 -12.23 21.06 3.07
CA GLY A 120 -12.09 22.52 3.07
C GLY A 120 -11.95 23.16 4.46
N ALA A 121 -12.14 24.48 4.53
CA ALA A 121 -11.90 25.30 5.74
C ALA A 121 -12.78 24.91 6.94
N ASN A 122 -13.98 24.38 6.67
CA ASN A 122 -14.92 23.92 7.70
C ASN A 122 -14.67 22.44 8.01
N ARG A 123 -13.89 22.21 9.09
CA ARG A 123 -13.48 20.90 9.59
C ARG A 123 -14.66 20.14 10.21
N LYS A 124 -15.52 19.59 9.37
CA LYS A 124 -16.63 18.75 9.83
C LYS A 124 -16.06 17.45 10.44
N PRO A 125 -16.72 16.89 11.47
CA PRO A 125 -16.27 15.66 12.12
C PRO A 125 -16.33 14.44 11.22
N VAL A 126 -17.11 14.51 10.13
CA VAL A 126 -17.29 13.45 9.15
C VAL A 126 -16.69 13.88 7.81
N LYS A 127 -15.86 13.03 7.23
CA LYS A 127 -15.41 13.17 5.83
C LYS A 127 -15.76 11.94 5.01
N VAL A 128 -16.11 12.16 3.75
CA VAL A 128 -16.38 11.09 2.79
C VAL A 128 -15.51 11.32 1.57
N ASN A 129 -14.68 10.32 1.25
CA ASN A 129 -13.77 10.35 0.11
C ASN A 129 -14.16 9.24 -0.87
N LEU A 130 -14.05 9.53 -2.16
CA LEU A 130 -14.22 8.57 -3.24
C LEU A 130 -12.94 8.58 -4.09
N GLY A 131 -12.49 7.41 -4.51
CA GLY A 131 -11.30 7.25 -5.32
C GLY A 131 -11.53 6.32 -6.50
N LEU A 132 -10.83 6.61 -7.59
CA LEU A 132 -10.73 5.79 -8.79
C LEU A 132 -9.27 5.43 -9.02
N ALA A 133 -9.03 4.22 -9.53
CA ALA A 133 -7.71 3.77 -9.92
C ALA A 133 -7.75 3.19 -11.33
N GLY A 134 -6.68 3.46 -12.08
CA GLY A 134 -6.35 2.85 -13.36
C GLY A 134 -5.05 2.08 -13.24
N ARG A 135 -5.02 0.86 -13.76
CA ARG A 135 -3.86 -0.03 -13.76
C ARG A 135 -3.55 -0.40 -15.19
N TYR A 136 -2.38 0.01 -15.67
CA TYR A 136 -1.91 -0.28 -17.03
C TYR A 136 -0.84 -1.37 -16.95
N ASN A 137 -1.07 -2.52 -17.59
CA ASN A 137 -0.09 -3.60 -17.70
C ASN A 137 0.78 -3.39 -18.95
N LYS A 138 2.09 -3.31 -18.75
CA LYS A 138 3.07 -2.98 -19.80
C LYS A 138 3.22 -4.08 -20.86
N TYR A 139 2.90 -5.33 -20.52
CA TYR A 139 3.05 -6.46 -21.45
C TYR A 139 1.78 -6.70 -22.28
N THR A 140 0.62 -6.72 -21.64
CA THR A 140 -0.66 -6.91 -22.36
C THR A 140 -1.19 -5.63 -22.98
N LYS A 141 -0.69 -4.46 -22.54
CA LYS A 141 -1.20 -3.12 -22.88
C LYS A 141 -2.66 -2.90 -22.46
N HIS A 142 -3.21 -3.77 -21.62
CA HIS A 142 -4.56 -3.61 -21.11
C HIS A 142 -4.62 -2.63 -19.96
N PHE A 143 -5.76 -1.96 -19.85
CA PHE A 143 -6.10 -1.10 -18.74
C PHE A 143 -7.20 -1.74 -17.90
N LYS A 144 -7.01 -1.79 -16.58
CA LYS A 144 -8.03 -2.21 -15.61
C LYS A 144 -8.36 -1.08 -14.67
N SER A 145 -9.60 -1.04 -14.20
CA SER A 145 -10.08 -0.03 -13.28
C SER A 145 -10.29 -0.57 -11.87
N GLY A 146 -10.27 0.36 -10.91
CA GLY A 146 -10.60 0.15 -9.52
C GLY A 146 -11.36 1.33 -8.95
N VAL A 147 -12.11 1.08 -7.90
CA VAL A 147 -12.88 2.07 -7.16
C VAL A 147 -12.59 1.90 -5.67
N GLY A 148 -12.70 2.97 -4.90
CA GLY A 148 -12.62 2.90 -3.45
C GLY A 148 -13.34 4.05 -2.79
N GLY A 149 -13.81 3.82 -1.58
CA GLY A 149 -14.42 4.84 -0.74
C GLY A 149 -13.82 4.79 0.66
N ALA A 150 -13.85 5.92 1.34
CA ALA A 150 -13.48 6.01 2.74
C ALA A 150 -14.40 6.99 3.47
N VAL A 151 -14.76 6.64 4.70
CA VAL A 151 -15.47 7.51 5.64
C VAL A 151 -14.56 7.73 6.84
N GLU A 152 -14.36 8.99 7.22
CA GLU A 152 -13.58 9.38 8.39
C GLU A 152 -14.53 10.01 9.42
N LEU A 153 -14.54 9.48 10.64
CA LEU A 153 -15.39 9.90 11.75
C LEU A 153 -14.49 10.31 12.93
N GLY A 154 -14.07 11.57 12.95
CA GLY A 154 -13.15 12.09 13.97
C GLY A 154 -11.80 11.37 13.93
N ILE A 155 -11.57 10.51 14.93
CA ILE A 155 -10.35 9.69 15.08
C ILE A 155 -10.43 8.36 14.34
N PHE A 156 -11.61 7.93 13.88
CA PHE A 156 -11.79 6.64 13.20
C PHE A 156 -11.89 6.83 11.68
N SER A 157 -11.52 5.80 10.93
CA SER A 157 -11.74 5.72 9.50
C SER A 157 -12.11 4.31 9.07
N ILE A 158 -12.97 4.21 8.06
CA ILE A 158 -13.35 2.95 7.41
C ILE A 158 -13.16 3.15 5.91
N GLY A 159 -12.47 2.21 5.27
CA GLY A 159 -12.19 2.20 3.85
C GLY A 159 -12.64 0.90 3.21
N TYR A 160 -13.14 1.01 1.98
CA TYR A 160 -13.42 -0.13 1.10
C TYR A 160 -12.84 0.16 -0.27
N SER A 161 -12.18 -0.80 -0.89
CA SER A 161 -11.77 -0.71 -2.30
C SER A 161 -11.96 -2.02 -3.03
N LYS A 162 -12.17 -1.91 -4.33
CA LYS A 162 -12.32 -3.04 -5.23
C LYS A 162 -11.67 -2.72 -6.56
N TYR A 163 -10.83 -3.60 -7.07
CA TYR A 163 -10.17 -3.40 -8.35
C TYR A 163 -9.95 -4.70 -9.11
N LYS A 164 -9.96 -4.59 -10.43
CA LYS A 164 -9.54 -5.68 -11.33
C LYS A 164 -8.09 -5.47 -11.73
N ASP A 165 -7.40 -6.57 -11.96
CA ASP A 165 -6.00 -6.55 -12.39
C ASP A 165 -5.69 -7.84 -13.16
N GLU A 166 -4.49 -7.93 -13.71
CA GLU A 166 -4.03 -9.13 -14.41
C GLU A 166 -2.51 -9.31 -14.32
N TYR A 167 -2.09 -10.56 -14.30
CA TYR A 167 -0.70 -10.97 -14.43
C TYR A 167 -0.45 -11.55 -15.83
N TYR A 168 0.65 -11.19 -16.47
CA TYR A 168 1.06 -11.75 -17.75
C TYR A 168 2.28 -12.65 -17.57
N TYR A 169 2.08 -13.94 -17.80
CA TYR A 169 3.16 -14.91 -17.81
C TYR A 169 3.81 -14.98 -19.19
N VAL A 170 5.12 -14.71 -19.23
CA VAL A 170 5.94 -14.87 -20.43
C VAL A 170 6.63 -16.21 -20.33
N SER A 171 6.19 -17.16 -21.15
CA SER A 171 6.78 -18.50 -21.14
C SER A 171 8.23 -18.44 -21.65
N PRO A 172 9.19 -19.10 -20.98
CA PRO A 172 10.53 -19.26 -21.50
C PRO A 172 10.57 -20.16 -22.75
N TYR A 173 9.53 -20.98 -22.96
CA TYR A 173 9.38 -21.89 -24.09
C TYR A 173 8.01 -21.66 -24.77
N PRO A 174 7.82 -20.55 -25.50
CA PRO A 174 6.51 -20.12 -26.01
C PRO A 174 5.89 -21.09 -27.01
N THR A 175 6.71 -21.94 -27.65
CA THR A 175 6.27 -23.00 -28.57
C THR A 175 5.63 -24.18 -27.86
N LEU A 176 5.93 -24.40 -26.57
CA LEU A 176 5.41 -25.51 -25.76
C LEU A 176 4.34 -25.03 -24.78
N ILE A 177 4.55 -23.87 -24.17
CA ILE A 177 3.67 -23.27 -23.17
C ILE A 177 3.34 -21.86 -23.68
N PRO A 178 2.10 -21.57 -24.08
CA PRO A 178 1.75 -20.25 -24.58
C PRO A 178 1.80 -19.20 -23.45
N ASN A 179 2.14 -17.97 -23.82
CA ASN A 179 1.99 -16.83 -22.91
C ASN A 179 0.54 -16.73 -22.46
N THR A 180 0.34 -16.54 -21.17
CA THR A 180 -0.99 -16.63 -20.55
C THR A 180 -1.24 -15.41 -19.68
N THR A 181 -2.47 -14.90 -19.72
CA THR A 181 -2.91 -13.80 -18.86
C THR A 181 -3.81 -14.34 -17.77
N TYR A 182 -3.50 -14.01 -16.52
CA TYR A 182 -4.25 -14.44 -15.35
C TYR A 182 -5.00 -13.23 -14.74
N PRO A 183 -6.29 -13.04 -15.07
CA PRO A 183 -7.07 -11.97 -14.49
C PRO A 183 -7.42 -12.29 -13.04
N TYR A 184 -7.40 -11.27 -12.20
CA TYR A 184 -7.84 -11.39 -10.81
C TYR A 184 -8.57 -10.15 -10.34
N GLU A 185 -9.34 -10.34 -9.28
CA GLU A 185 -10.06 -9.27 -8.61
C GLU A 185 -9.59 -9.20 -7.16
N ALA A 186 -9.36 -7.98 -6.69
CA ALA A 186 -8.96 -7.72 -5.31
C ALA A 186 -10.01 -6.86 -4.61
N THR A 187 -10.32 -7.22 -3.38
CA THR A 187 -11.18 -6.45 -2.48
C THR A 187 -10.39 -6.10 -1.23
N VAL A 188 -10.40 -4.83 -0.83
CA VAL A 188 -9.72 -4.34 0.37
C VAL A 188 -10.73 -3.72 1.31
N VAL A 189 -10.65 -4.09 2.59
CA VAL A 189 -11.35 -3.43 3.68
C VAL A 189 -10.32 -2.92 4.66
N THR A 190 -10.42 -1.65 5.05
CA THR A 190 -9.53 -1.03 6.04
C THR A 190 -10.34 -0.40 7.15
N PHE A 191 -9.89 -0.58 8.39
CA PHE A 191 -10.34 0.14 9.57
C PHE A 191 -9.13 0.84 10.18
N GLY A 192 -9.23 2.15 10.42
CA GLY A 192 -8.15 2.95 10.96
C GLY A 192 -8.58 3.73 12.19
N MET A 193 -7.65 3.96 13.10
CA MET A 193 -7.77 4.88 14.23
C MET A 193 -6.52 5.75 14.28
N LYS A 194 -6.69 7.07 14.38
CA LYS A 194 -5.61 8.04 14.51
C LYS A 194 -5.87 9.01 15.66
N VAL A 195 -4.97 9.00 16.62
CA VAL A 195 -4.84 10.00 17.68
C VAL A 195 -3.48 10.70 17.55
N PRO A 196 -3.22 11.84 18.22
CA PRO A 196 -2.10 12.71 17.87
C PRO A 196 -0.70 12.07 17.95
N TYR A 197 -0.50 11.10 18.83
CA TYR A 197 0.78 10.39 18.99
C TYR A 197 0.77 8.98 18.41
N PHE A 198 -0.35 8.52 17.86
CA PHE A 198 -0.52 7.11 17.57
C PHE A 198 -1.55 6.84 16.48
N ALA A 199 -1.23 5.94 15.57
CA ALA A 199 -2.14 5.46 14.54
C ALA A 199 -2.14 3.92 14.51
N ILE A 200 -3.31 3.32 14.34
CA ILE A 200 -3.48 1.89 14.04
C ILE A 200 -4.32 1.78 12.78
N ASP A 201 -3.91 0.93 11.85
CA ASP A 201 -4.78 0.44 10.79
C ASP A 201 -4.82 -1.08 10.77
N TYR A 202 -6.03 -1.63 10.68
CA TYR A 202 -6.27 -3.01 10.33
C TYR A 202 -6.82 -3.08 8.91
N SER A 203 -6.22 -3.90 8.06
CA SER A 203 -6.67 -4.09 6.68
C SER A 203 -6.78 -5.56 6.32
N THR A 204 -7.75 -5.89 5.48
CA THR A 204 -7.88 -7.22 4.87
C THR A 204 -7.94 -7.07 3.36
N VAL A 205 -7.04 -7.75 2.66
CA VAL A 205 -7.02 -7.86 1.19
C VAL A 205 -7.45 -9.27 0.82
N LYS A 206 -8.46 -9.41 -0.02
CA LYS A 206 -8.89 -10.70 -0.60
C LYS A 206 -8.68 -10.66 -2.09
N ASN A 207 -7.95 -11.64 -2.62
CA ASN A 207 -7.84 -11.85 -4.06
C ASN A 207 -8.62 -13.07 -4.48
N LYS A 208 -9.26 -12.94 -5.64
CA LYS A 208 -9.87 -14.03 -6.36
C LYS A 208 -9.20 -14.14 -7.73
N LEU A 209 -8.43 -15.20 -7.92
CA LEU A 209 -7.76 -15.51 -9.18
C LEU A 209 -8.70 -16.38 -10.03
N ASN A 210 -8.96 -15.94 -11.26
CA ASN A 210 -9.82 -16.68 -12.18
C ASN A 210 -8.93 -17.50 -13.12
N VAL A 211 -8.46 -18.67 -12.66
CA VAL A 211 -7.56 -19.54 -13.44
C VAL A 211 -8.35 -20.39 -14.44
N THR A 212 -9.50 -20.92 -14.04
CA THR A 212 -10.43 -21.72 -14.87
C THR A 212 -11.87 -21.55 -14.37
N ALA A 213 -12.87 -21.97 -15.15
CA ALA A 213 -14.29 -21.90 -14.76
C ALA A 213 -14.66 -22.73 -13.51
N THR A 214 -13.77 -23.61 -13.05
CA THR A 214 -14.03 -24.59 -11.98
C THR A 214 -13.09 -24.47 -10.77
N THR A 215 -12.03 -23.65 -10.83
CA THR A 215 -11.06 -23.54 -9.73
C THR A 215 -10.82 -22.08 -9.35
N ASP A 216 -11.51 -21.65 -8.30
CA ASP A 216 -11.31 -20.33 -7.68
C ASP A 216 -10.17 -20.44 -6.66
N LEU A 217 -8.98 -19.92 -7.00
CA LEU A 217 -7.91 -19.73 -6.03
C LEU A 217 -8.12 -18.40 -5.30
N GLN A 218 -8.29 -18.48 -3.97
CA GLN A 218 -8.45 -17.31 -3.12
C GLN A 218 -7.28 -17.15 -2.17
N THR A 219 -6.78 -15.92 -2.06
CA THR A 219 -5.75 -15.57 -1.07
C THR A 219 -6.26 -14.44 -0.20
N THR A 220 -5.96 -14.49 1.10
CA THR A 220 -6.32 -13.44 2.05
C THR A 220 -5.07 -12.91 2.72
N ILE A 221 -4.91 -11.59 2.77
CA ILE A 221 -3.87 -10.93 3.57
C ILE A 221 -4.57 -10.14 4.65
N LYS A 222 -4.18 -10.35 5.90
CA LYS A 222 -4.55 -9.53 7.04
C LYS A 222 -3.34 -8.73 7.47
N LEU A 223 -3.52 -7.44 7.66
CA LEU A 223 -2.45 -6.52 8.00
C LEU A 223 -2.89 -5.68 9.21
N LEU A 224 -2.10 -5.72 10.27
CA LEU A 224 -2.20 -4.80 11.39
C LEU A 224 -0.96 -3.91 11.38
N SER A 225 -1.15 -2.60 11.26
CA SER A 225 -0.07 -1.63 11.28
C SER A 225 -0.30 -0.63 12.42
N THR A 226 0.78 -0.29 13.11
CA THR A 226 0.78 0.59 14.26
C THR A 226 1.94 1.56 14.12
N THR A 227 1.67 2.86 14.22
CA THR A 227 2.71 3.90 14.18
C THR A 227 2.63 4.80 15.40
N PHE A 228 3.75 4.97 16.08
CA PHE A 228 3.94 5.92 17.17
C PHE A 228 4.70 7.16 16.69
N PHE A 229 4.19 8.34 17.02
CA PHE A 229 4.74 9.62 16.59
C PHE A 229 5.36 10.35 17.78
N TRP A 230 6.67 10.62 17.72
CA TRP A 230 7.37 11.36 18.77
C TRP A 230 8.25 12.45 18.17
N ARG A 231 7.86 13.72 18.37
CA ARG A 231 8.52 14.87 17.72
C ARG A 231 8.67 14.56 16.22
N ASN A 232 9.86 14.69 15.64
CA ASN A 232 10.05 14.43 14.22
C ASN A 232 10.18 12.93 13.86
N TRP A 233 10.13 12.03 14.84
CA TRP A 233 10.26 10.60 14.62
C TRP A 233 8.90 9.92 14.45
N MET A 234 8.90 8.88 13.60
CA MET A 234 7.80 7.94 13.42
C MET A 234 8.34 6.53 13.52
N PHE A 235 7.74 5.73 14.41
CA PHE A 235 8.11 4.35 14.66
C PHE A 235 6.94 3.48 14.23
N THR A 236 7.14 2.65 13.22
CA THR A 236 6.10 1.79 12.66
C THR A 236 6.44 0.34 12.96
N TRP A 237 5.47 -0.37 13.51
CA TRP A 237 5.47 -1.83 13.59
C TRP A 237 4.24 -2.34 12.86
N ALA A 238 4.40 -3.41 12.09
CA ALA A 238 3.26 -4.06 11.47
C ALA A 238 3.41 -5.58 11.46
N SER A 239 2.26 -6.26 11.50
CA SER A 239 2.11 -7.70 11.38
C SER A 239 1.27 -8.01 10.15
N ARG A 240 1.74 -8.94 9.34
CA ARG A 240 1.09 -9.43 8.13
C ARG A 240 0.88 -10.92 8.26
N THR A 241 -0.37 -11.35 8.14
CA THR A 241 -0.74 -12.76 8.01
C THR A 241 -1.25 -12.98 6.59
N GLU A 242 -0.51 -13.75 5.81
CA GLU A 242 -0.88 -14.14 4.45
C GLU A 242 -1.39 -15.58 4.45
N ASP A 243 -2.60 -15.75 3.96
CA ASP A 243 -3.28 -17.02 3.79
C ASP A 243 -3.34 -17.33 2.29
N SER A 244 -2.40 -18.15 1.78
CA SER A 244 -2.17 -18.38 0.35
C SER A 244 -1.61 -19.78 0.03
N TYR A 245 -1.74 -20.20 -1.24
CA TYR A 245 -1.22 -21.49 -1.73
C TYR A 245 0.27 -21.46 -2.08
N ARG A 246 0.86 -20.27 -2.22
CA ARG A 246 2.27 -20.06 -2.55
C ARG A 246 3.15 -20.67 -1.45
N PRO A 247 4.29 -21.32 -1.75
CA PRO A 247 5.18 -21.79 -0.68
C PRO A 247 5.80 -20.61 0.08
N GLU A 248 6.10 -20.80 1.36
CA GLU A 248 6.90 -19.87 2.16
C GLU A 248 8.38 -20.17 1.93
N TYR A 249 9.21 -19.13 1.79
CA TYR A 249 10.65 -19.26 1.74
C TYR A 249 11.25 -19.00 3.11
N ASP A 250 11.89 -20.01 3.69
CA ASP A 250 12.63 -19.87 4.95
C ASP A 250 14.06 -19.38 4.67
N PHE A 251 14.34 -18.12 5.01
CA PHE A 251 15.63 -17.48 4.82
C PHE A 251 16.77 -18.12 5.63
N LYS A 252 16.47 -18.87 6.70
CA LYS A 252 17.49 -19.56 7.52
C LYS A 252 17.89 -20.90 6.93
N THR A 253 16.91 -21.70 6.53
CA THR A 253 17.15 -23.04 5.95
C THR A 253 17.33 -23.02 4.44
N GLN A 254 16.98 -21.90 3.78
CA GLN A 254 16.95 -21.72 2.33
C GLN A 254 16.01 -22.71 1.62
N GLN A 255 14.93 -23.11 2.29
CA GLN A 255 13.97 -24.08 1.78
C GLN A 255 12.59 -23.47 1.56
N PHE A 256 11.87 -24.03 0.59
CA PHE A 256 10.46 -23.72 0.37
C PHE A 256 9.59 -24.71 1.14
N THR A 257 8.72 -24.20 2.00
CA THR A 257 7.77 -25.00 2.78
C THR A 257 6.35 -24.62 2.40
N TYR A 258 5.48 -25.62 2.25
CA TYR A 258 4.07 -25.38 1.94
C TYR A 258 3.29 -25.17 3.22
N VAL A 259 3.26 -23.92 3.68
CA VAL A 259 2.43 -23.47 4.80
C VAL A 259 1.35 -22.54 4.26
N ARG A 260 0.10 -22.81 4.65
CA ARG A 260 -1.07 -22.08 4.16
C ARG A 260 -1.11 -20.67 4.75
N GLU A 261 -0.90 -20.57 6.06
CA GLU A 261 -0.82 -19.30 6.80
C GLU A 261 0.64 -18.92 7.08
N LYS A 262 1.06 -17.74 6.62
CA LYS A 262 2.42 -17.22 6.74
C LYS A 262 2.37 -15.93 7.55
N ASN A 263 3.26 -15.81 8.53
CA ASN A 263 3.28 -14.66 9.43
C ASN A 263 4.59 -13.90 9.29
N GLN A 264 4.47 -12.61 8.98
CA GLN A 264 5.61 -11.73 8.75
C GLN A 264 5.47 -10.47 9.59
N SER A 265 6.62 -9.89 9.98
CA SER A 265 6.66 -8.63 10.72
C SER A 265 7.46 -7.58 9.97
N PHE A 266 7.11 -6.32 10.23
CA PHE A 266 7.73 -5.15 9.65
C PHE A 266 8.13 -4.18 10.75
N LEU A 267 9.27 -3.52 10.55
CA LEU A 267 9.71 -2.41 11.38
C LEU A 267 10.12 -1.24 10.50
N GLY A 268 9.67 -0.05 10.85
CA GLY A 268 10.01 1.18 10.16
C GLY A 268 10.42 2.26 11.14
N LEU A 269 11.46 3.01 10.79
CA LEU A 269 11.90 4.20 11.49
C LEU A 269 11.98 5.33 10.49
N GLN A 270 11.26 6.42 10.73
CA GLN A 270 11.26 7.58 9.84
C GLN A 270 11.51 8.88 10.62
N TYR A 271 12.15 9.85 9.97
CA TYR A 271 12.44 11.17 10.53
C TYR A 271 12.01 12.29 9.58
N SER A 272 11.30 13.27 10.15
CA SER A 272 10.79 14.48 9.51
C SER A 272 11.76 15.66 9.62
N PHE A 273 12.27 16.15 8.50
CA PHE A 273 12.98 17.42 8.44
C PHE A 273 12.02 18.54 8.05
N LYS A 274 11.63 19.36 9.05
CA LYS A 274 10.81 20.58 8.87
C LYS A 274 9.55 20.35 8.02
N ASN A 275 8.97 19.14 8.07
CA ASN A 275 7.78 18.73 7.31
C ASN A 275 7.91 18.85 5.78
N LYS A 276 9.13 18.92 5.26
CA LYS A 276 9.41 18.95 3.82
C LYS A 276 10.06 17.67 3.35
N LEU A 277 10.91 17.06 4.17
CA LEU A 277 11.62 15.84 3.80
C LEU A 277 11.41 14.78 4.88
N ILE A 278 11.05 13.57 4.48
CA ILE A 278 11.03 12.39 5.33
C ILE A 278 12.12 11.45 4.83
N LEU A 279 12.96 10.99 5.75
CA LEU A 279 13.85 9.86 5.50
C LEU A 279 13.38 8.67 6.34
N GLY A 280 13.44 7.48 5.78
CA GLY A 280 13.00 6.25 6.41
C GLY A 280 13.98 5.12 6.22
N VAL A 281 14.10 4.26 7.23
CA VAL A 281 14.72 2.93 7.14
C VAL A 281 13.66 1.91 7.49
N PHE A 282 13.53 0.90 6.65
CA PHE A 282 12.48 -0.11 6.76
C PHE A 282 13.11 -1.49 6.75
N HIS A 283 12.68 -2.36 7.65
CA HIS A 283 13.05 -3.77 7.65
C HIS A 283 11.87 -4.60 7.14
N ASN A 284 12.15 -5.50 6.20
CA ASN A 284 11.19 -6.42 5.58
C ASN A 284 10.08 -5.70 4.78
N TYR A 285 10.41 -4.59 4.10
CA TYR A 285 9.43 -3.86 3.29
C TYR A 285 8.97 -4.68 2.07
N TYR A 286 9.87 -5.45 1.45
CA TYR A 286 9.60 -6.27 0.26
C TYR A 286 9.46 -7.78 0.55
N LEU A 287 9.21 -8.16 1.81
CA LEU A 287 9.05 -9.55 2.25
C LEU A 287 10.33 -10.41 2.08
N LEU A 288 11.50 -9.77 2.11
CA LEU A 288 12.82 -10.38 1.90
C LEU A 288 13.71 -10.43 3.16
N GLN A 289 13.18 -10.01 4.33
CA GLN A 289 13.96 -9.86 5.57
C GLN A 289 15.19 -8.94 5.43
N ASP A 290 15.10 -7.95 4.54
CA ASP A 290 16.15 -6.99 4.21
C ASP A 290 15.80 -5.56 4.64
N TYR A 291 16.73 -4.63 4.40
CA TYR A 291 16.54 -3.23 4.68
C TYR A 291 16.31 -2.42 3.40
N SER A 292 15.28 -1.58 3.41
CA SER A 292 15.00 -0.60 2.35
C SER A 292 15.07 0.82 2.92
N LEU A 293 15.41 1.78 2.06
CA LEU A 293 15.46 3.21 2.41
C LEU A 293 14.31 3.95 1.77
N GLY A 294 13.57 4.73 2.56
CA GLY A 294 12.50 5.61 2.09
C GLY A 294 12.94 7.06 2.05
N LEU A 295 12.56 7.78 1.00
CA LEU A 295 12.67 9.23 0.93
C LEU A 295 11.37 9.81 0.40
N THR A 296 10.79 10.76 1.12
CA THR A 296 9.61 11.51 0.68
C THR A 296 9.92 13.00 0.75
N TRP A 297 9.76 13.71 -0.36
CA TRP A 297 9.98 15.15 -0.45
C TRP A 297 8.68 15.86 -0.83
N PHE A 298 8.25 16.79 0.02
CA PHE A 298 7.10 17.66 -0.19
C PHE A 298 7.55 19.03 -0.68
N LEU A 299 6.90 19.50 -1.75
CA LEU A 299 7.10 20.81 -2.37
C LEU A 299 6.11 21.84 -1.82
#